data_AF-A0A965UV96-F1
#
_entry.id   AF-A0A965UV96-F1
#
_cell.length_a   1.000
_cell.length_b   1.000
_cell.length_c   1.000
_cell.angle_alpha   90.00
_cell.angle_beta   90.00
_cell.angle_gamma   90.00
#
_symmetry.space_group_name_H-M   'P 1'
#
loop_
_entity.id
_entity.type
_entity.pdbx_description
1 polymer ?
#
loop_
_entity_poly.entity_id
_entity_poly.type
_entity_poly.pdbx_seq_one_letter_code
_entity_poly.pdbx_strand_id
1 'polypeptide(L)'
;MNLKEQILGIFHKFGIDPKEHGVKFDTEVKLEAEARLADGNMIYTTADDFGVGSDCYMKDADGNSFPVGAGEYPLEDGKVLIVGEDGKIAEVKEVEVETEMSTEDFMATIKSLSEKISVLTNELAAKSGEINAVNEELAKAKNEAVVSATELAALKSAPATTSVKEKKTALSANAATAKPWNAMTYQEKVLAQIQKINK
;
A
#
# COMPACT_ATOMS: atom_id res chain seq x y z
N MET A 1 2.25 -45.75 58.39
CA MET A 1 3.62 -45.71 57.85
C MET A 1 3.50 -45.47 56.36
N ASN A 2 4.04 -44.36 55.89
CA ASN A 2 4.10 -44.02 54.48
C ASN A 2 5.20 -44.87 53.80
N LEU A 3 5.06 -45.18 52.51
CA LEU A 3 6.00 -46.05 51.78
C LEU A 3 7.45 -45.54 51.84
N LYS A 4 7.63 -44.21 51.81
CA LYS A 4 8.93 -43.53 52.00
C LYS A 4 9.59 -43.90 53.34
N GLU A 5 8.82 -43.94 54.43
CA GLU A 5 9.31 -44.26 55.78
C GLU A 5 9.72 -45.73 55.91
N GLN A 6 8.96 -46.64 55.28
CA GLN A 6 9.28 -48.07 55.28
C GLN A 6 10.58 -48.36 54.52
N ILE A 7 10.75 -47.71 53.36
CA ILE A 7 11.94 -47.86 52.52
C ILE A 7 13.18 -47.27 53.23
N LEU A 8 13.08 -46.07 53.82
CA LEU A 8 14.15 -45.49 54.64
C LEU A 8 14.53 -46.38 55.82
N GLY A 9 13.56 -46.99 56.51
CA GLY A 9 13.81 -47.93 57.61
C GLY A 9 14.58 -49.19 57.17
N ILE A 10 14.34 -49.68 55.96
CA ILE A 10 15.10 -50.80 55.38
C ILE A 10 16.54 -50.36 55.08
N PHE A 11 16.73 -49.22 54.42
CA PHE A 11 18.06 -48.68 54.12
C PHE A 11 18.91 -48.51 55.39
N HIS A 12 18.32 -47.96 56.46
CA HIS A 12 18.99 -47.83 57.75
C HIS A 12 19.32 -49.18 58.39
N LYS A 13 18.41 -50.17 58.30
CA LYS A 13 18.62 -51.53 58.86
C LYS A 13 19.79 -52.25 58.20
N PHE A 14 20.03 -52.00 56.92
CA PHE A 14 21.13 -52.59 56.17
C PHE A 14 22.38 -51.70 56.11
N GLY A 15 22.38 -50.54 56.77
CA GLY A 15 23.51 -49.61 56.77
C GLY A 15 23.83 -49.04 55.39
N ILE A 16 22.82 -48.94 54.53
CA ILE A 16 22.96 -48.45 53.16
C ILE A 16 22.52 -47.00 53.13
N ASP A 17 23.42 -46.10 52.77
CA ASP A 17 23.07 -44.70 52.51
C ASP A 17 22.36 -44.58 51.15
N PRO A 18 21.07 -44.18 51.10
CA PRO A 18 20.33 -44.08 49.85
C PRO A 18 20.98 -43.06 48.89
N LYS A 19 21.59 -42.02 49.44
CA LYS A 19 22.25 -40.94 48.67
C LYS A 19 23.51 -41.43 47.96
N GLU A 20 24.33 -42.25 48.62
CA GLU A 20 25.54 -42.86 48.02
C GLU A 20 25.20 -43.81 46.87
N HIS A 21 24.01 -44.42 46.92
CA HIS A 21 23.51 -45.34 45.90
C HIS A 21 22.60 -44.65 44.87
N GLY A 22 22.62 -43.32 44.79
CA GLY A 22 21.89 -42.55 43.78
C GLY A 22 20.36 -42.46 43.98
N VAL A 23 19.84 -42.93 45.11
CA VAL A 23 18.40 -42.88 45.43
C VAL A 23 18.07 -41.52 46.04
N LYS A 24 17.48 -40.64 45.22
CA LYS A 24 17.03 -39.30 45.63
C LYS A 24 15.51 -39.31 45.86
N PHE A 25 15.08 -39.07 47.10
CA PHE A 25 13.67 -38.99 47.48
C PHE A 25 13.07 -37.57 47.46
N ASP A 26 13.82 -36.61 46.88
CA ASP A 26 13.50 -35.17 46.83
C ASP A 26 12.98 -34.70 45.46
N THR A 27 12.89 -35.61 44.48
CA THR A 27 12.29 -35.29 43.19
C THR A 27 10.90 -35.88 43.16
N GLU A 28 9.92 -35.01 43.41
CA GLU A 28 8.61 -35.16 42.80
C GLU A 28 8.88 -35.36 41.30
N VAL A 29 8.69 -36.59 40.83
CA VAL A 29 8.90 -36.88 39.41
C VAL A 29 7.80 -36.15 38.68
N LYS A 30 8.10 -34.95 38.15
CA LYS A 30 7.24 -34.28 37.18
C LYS A 30 7.20 -35.17 35.95
N LEU A 31 6.20 -36.05 35.92
CA LEU A 31 5.88 -36.93 34.80
C LEU A 31 5.08 -36.19 33.71
N GLU A 32 4.99 -34.86 33.81
CA GLU A 32 4.31 -34.01 32.85
C GLU A 32 5.22 -32.86 32.45
N ALA A 33 5.37 -32.64 31.14
CA ALA A 33 6.00 -31.44 30.63
C ALA A 33 4.95 -30.31 30.56
N GLU A 34 5.34 -29.10 30.96
CA GLU A 34 4.50 -27.91 30.94
C GLU A 34 5.10 -26.87 30.00
N ALA A 35 4.26 -26.28 29.15
CA ALA A 35 4.65 -25.18 28.27
C ALA A 35 3.59 -24.08 28.29
N ARG A 36 4.01 -22.86 27.99
CA ARG A 36 3.12 -21.70 27.94
C ARG A 36 2.80 -21.34 26.50
N LEU A 37 1.51 -21.25 26.20
CA LEU A 37 0.99 -20.78 24.92
C LEU A 37 1.16 -19.27 24.81
N ALA A 38 1.27 -18.75 23.59
CA ALA A 38 1.34 -17.31 23.30
C ALA A 38 0.08 -16.55 23.78
N ASP A 39 -1.05 -17.25 23.90
CA ASP A 39 -2.29 -16.71 24.48
C ASP A 39 -2.24 -16.60 26.03
N GLY A 40 -1.13 -17.02 26.65
CA GLY A 40 -0.89 -16.96 28.08
C GLY A 40 -1.40 -18.17 28.87
N ASN A 41 -2.12 -19.08 28.23
CA ASN A 41 -2.59 -20.34 28.83
C ASN A 41 -1.47 -21.38 28.96
N MET A 42 -1.56 -22.27 29.94
CA MET A 42 -0.64 -23.41 30.09
C MET A 42 -1.17 -24.64 29.36
N ILE A 43 -0.27 -25.32 28.66
CA ILE A 43 -0.50 -26.62 28.03
C ILE A 43 0.43 -27.65 28.66
N TYR A 44 -0.04 -28.88 28.78
CA TYR A 44 0.65 -29.98 29.45
C TYR A 44 0.66 -31.22 28.56
N THR A 45 1.65 -32.07 28.75
CA THR A 45 1.75 -33.39 28.12
C THR A 45 2.23 -34.42 29.13
N THR A 46 1.78 -35.68 29.03
CA THR A 46 2.30 -36.77 29.86
C THR A 46 3.64 -37.33 29.36
N ALA A 47 4.12 -36.84 28.22
CA ALA A 47 5.45 -37.15 27.72
C ALA A 47 6.53 -36.30 28.41
N ASP A 48 7.79 -36.72 28.25
CA ASP A 48 8.95 -35.95 28.74
C ASP A 48 9.10 -34.60 28.02
N ASP A 49 8.60 -34.49 26.79
CA ASP A 49 8.66 -33.28 25.96
C ASP A 49 7.51 -33.23 24.92
N PHE A 50 7.24 -32.03 24.38
CA PHE A 50 6.25 -31.76 23.34
C PHE A 50 6.76 -32.23 21.97
N GLY A 51 6.76 -33.55 21.78
CA GLY A 51 7.12 -34.22 20.52
C GLY A 51 5.91 -34.72 19.72
N VAL A 52 6.13 -35.02 18.44
CA VAL A 52 5.11 -35.62 17.57
C VAL A 52 4.61 -36.95 18.19
N GLY A 53 3.29 -37.08 18.33
CA GLY A 53 2.62 -38.23 18.93
C GLY A 53 2.35 -38.11 20.44
N SER A 54 2.94 -37.12 21.12
CA SER A 54 2.64 -36.83 22.52
C SER A 54 1.21 -36.29 22.67
N ASP A 55 0.54 -36.64 23.76
CA ASP A 55 -0.78 -36.11 24.11
C ASP A 55 -0.69 -34.67 24.63
N CYS A 56 -1.71 -33.86 24.36
CA CYS A 56 -1.81 -32.49 24.87
C CYS A 56 -3.09 -32.31 25.68
N TYR A 57 -2.98 -31.74 26.88
CA TYR A 57 -4.11 -31.37 27.72
C TYR A 57 -3.90 -30.01 28.38
N MET A 58 -5.00 -29.39 28.78
CA MET A 58 -5.02 -28.16 29.57
C MET A 58 -5.71 -28.44 30.89
N LYS A 59 -5.42 -27.63 31.91
CA LYS A 59 -6.05 -27.72 33.23
C LYS A 59 -7.00 -26.56 33.43
N ASP A 60 -8.20 -26.83 33.96
CA ASP A 60 -9.14 -25.78 34.36
C ASP A 60 -8.73 -25.14 35.71
N ALA A 61 -9.50 -24.14 36.18
CA ALA A 61 -9.25 -23.47 37.44
C ALA A 61 -9.37 -24.39 38.68
N ASP A 62 -10.06 -25.53 38.53
CA ASP A 62 -10.24 -26.56 39.55
C ASP A 62 -9.16 -27.67 39.45
N GLY A 63 -8.24 -27.55 38.49
CA GLY A 63 -7.13 -28.49 38.26
C GLY A 63 -7.50 -29.74 37.45
N ASN A 64 -8.70 -29.83 36.89
CA ASN A 64 -9.10 -30.97 36.05
C ASN A 64 -8.47 -30.85 34.67
N SER A 65 -7.90 -31.96 34.21
CA SER A 65 -7.28 -32.03 32.88
C SER A 65 -8.32 -32.34 31.80
N PHE A 66 -8.31 -31.58 30.71
CA PHE A 66 -9.13 -31.82 29.52
C PHE A 66 -8.26 -31.83 28.26
N PRO A 67 -8.56 -32.71 27.29
CA PRO A 67 -7.76 -32.82 26.07
C PRO A 67 -7.86 -31.54 25.23
N VAL A 68 -6.75 -31.18 24.61
CA VAL A 68 -6.70 -30.08 23.65
C VAL A 68 -7.33 -30.53 22.33
N GLY A 69 -8.19 -29.69 21.75
CA GLY A 69 -8.80 -29.97 20.45
C GLY A 69 -7.80 -29.86 19.29
N ALA A 70 -8.20 -30.32 18.10
CA ALA A 70 -7.38 -30.14 16.91
C ALA A 70 -7.19 -28.65 16.59
N GLY A 71 -5.95 -28.22 16.34
CA GLY A 71 -5.63 -26.81 16.10
C GLY A 71 -4.14 -26.51 16.11
N GLU A 72 -3.81 -25.25 15.84
CA GLU A 72 -2.44 -24.72 15.93
C GLU A 72 -2.29 -23.91 17.22
N TYR A 73 -1.24 -24.22 17.97
CA TYR A 73 -1.00 -23.74 19.32
C TYR A 73 0.40 -23.11 19.39
N PRO A 74 0.52 -21.79 19.15
CA PRO A 74 1.79 -21.10 19.29
C PRO A 74 2.22 -21.07 20.77
N LEU A 75 3.45 -21.45 21.03
CA LEU A 75 4.13 -21.40 22.32
C LEU A 75 4.89 -20.08 22.48
N GLU A 76 5.13 -19.65 23.73
CA GLU A 76 5.92 -18.45 24.03
C GLU A 76 7.38 -18.57 23.60
N ASP A 77 7.90 -19.78 23.44
CA ASP A 77 9.27 -20.06 23.00
C ASP A 77 9.47 -19.89 21.49
N GLY A 78 8.40 -19.54 20.75
CA GLY A 78 8.42 -19.40 19.29
C GLY A 78 8.13 -20.71 18.55
N LYS A 79 7.84 -21.81 19.22
CA LYS A 79 7.36 -23.03 18.54
C LYS A 79 5.85 -22.98 18.33
N VAL A 80 5.33 -23.72 17.37
CA VAL A 80 3.91 -23.90 17.12
C VAL A 80 3.63 -25.39 17.14
N LEU A 81 2.80 -25.82 18.09
CA LEU A 81 2.33 -27.20 18.20
C LEU A 81 1.07 -27.35 17.35
N ILE A 82 1.05 -28.32 16.44
CA ILE A 82 -0.14 -28.67 15.67
C ILE A 82 -0.73 -29.93 16.29
N VAL A 83 -1.91 -29.82 16.88
CA VAL A 83 -2.63 -30.92 17.52
C VAL A 83 -3.65 -31.51 16.53
N GLY A 84 -3.65 -32.83 16.40
CA GLY A 84 -4.60 -33.59 15.58
C GLY A 84 -5.94 -33.84 16.25
N GLU A 85 -6.89 -34.45 15.53
CA GLU A 85 -8.24 -34.78 16.04
C GLU A 85 -8.23 -35.81 17.18
N ASP A 86 -7.12 -36.52 17.35
CA ASP A 86 -6.88 -37.48 18.43
C ASP A 86 -6.34 -36.85 19.71
N GLY A 87 -6.19 -35.50 19.74
CA GLY A 87 -5.63 -34.77 20.88
C GLY A 87 -4.13 -34.99 21.06
N LYS A 88 -3.43 -35.46 20.01
CA LYS A 88 -1.98 -35.66 19.98
C LYS A 88 -1.31 -34.65 19.07
N ILE A 89 -0.03 -34.37 19.33
CA ILE A 89 0.77 -33.48 18.49
C ILE A 89 1.01 -34.17 17.14
N ALA A 90 0.44 -33.65 16.08
CA ALA A 90 0.66 -34.10 14.71
C ALA A 90 1.98 -33.57 14.15
N GLU A 91 2.33 -32.33 14.47
CA GLU A 91 3.55 -31.67 13.97
C GLU A 91 4.00 -30.58 14.95
N VAL A 92 5.32 -30.38 15.07
CA VAL A 92 5.90 -29.26 15.83
C VAL A 92 6.67 -28.40 14.83
N LYS A 93 6.23 -27.16 14.65
CA LYS A 93 6.93 -26.17 13.82
C LYS A 93 7.75 -25.27 14.73
N GLU A 94 9.03 -25.12 14.46
CA GLU A 94 9.80 -24.02 15.04
C GLU A 94 9.54 -22.79 14.18
N VAL A 95 8.93 -21.75 14.74
CA VAL A 95 9.07 -20.42 14.14
C VAL A 95 10.49 -20.02 14.49
N GLU A 96 11.34 -19.92 13.47
CA GLU A 96 12.63 -19.25 13.63
C GLU A 96 12.35 -17.84 14.14
N VAL A 97 12.41 -17.65 15.46
CA VAL A 97 12.56 -16.32 16.03
C VAL A 97 13.95 -15.90 15.56
N GLU A 98 13.97 -15.05 14.52
CA GLU A 98 15.17 -14.42 14.00
C GLU A 98 16.11 -14.10 15.16
N THR A 99 17.25 -14.79 15.16
CA THR A 99 18.39 -14.58 16.04
C THR A 99 18.51 -13.10 16.39
N GLU A 100 18.56 -12.77 17.68
CA GLU A 100 18.79 -11.42 18.20
C GLU A 100 19.89 -10.74 17.38
N MET A 101 19.50 -9.83 16.48
CA MET A 101 20.45 -8.99 15.75
C MET A 101 21.33 -8.30 16.79
N SER A 102 22.65 -8.38 16.65
CA SER A 102 23.57 -7.62 17.49
C SER A 102 23.16 -6.14 17.48
N THR A 103 23.37 -5.42 18.58
CA THR A 103 23.10 -3.98 18.67
C THR A 103 23.77 -3.21 17.52
N GLU A 104 24.90 -3.70 17.03
CA GLU A 104 25.62 -3.16 15.88
C GLU A 104 24.87 -3.34 14.55
N ASP A 105 24.27 -4.52 14.33
CA ASP A 105 23.46 -4.82 13.14
C ASP A 105 22.13 -4.05 13.18
N PHE A 106 21.53 -3.91 14.36
CA PHE A 106 20.33 -3.09 14.55
C PHE A 106 20.59 -1.62 14.22
N MET A 107 21.70 -1.06 14.69
CA MET A 107 22.13 0.31 14.38
C MET A 107 22.43 0.50 12.89
N ALA A 108 23.07 -0.47 12.24
CA ALA A 108 23.31 -0.44 10.79
C ALA A 108 22.01 -0.44 9.99
N THR A 109 21.02 -1.23 10.43
CA THR A 109 19.71 -1.31 9.80
C THR A 109 18.92 -0.01 9.97
N ILE A 110 18.92 0.58 11.17
CA ILE A 110 18.31 1.90 11.42
C ILE A 110 18.93 2.96 10.52
N LYS A 111 20.26 2.99 10.40
CA LYS A 111 20.94 3.97 9.54
C LYS A 111 20.52 3.80 8.08
N SER A 112 20.48 2.57 7.57
CA SER A 112 20.04 2.30 6.20
C SER A 112 18.58 2.72 5.96
N LEU A 113 17.70 2.46 6.93
CA LEU A 113 16.30 2.87 6.87
C LEU A 113 16.16 4.40 6.91
N SER A 114 16.89 5.10 7.77
CA SER A 114 16.90 6.56 7.81
C SER A 114 17.39 7.18 6.49
N GLU A 115 18.43 6.63 5.87
CA GLU A 115 18.91 7.07 4.57
C GLU A 115 17.83 6.89 3.49
N LYS A 116 17.18 5.71 3.45
CA LYS A 116 16.08 5.44 2.51
C LYS A 116 14.89 6.38 2.71
N ILE A 117 14.51 6.64 3.96
CA ILE A 117 13.42 7.58 4.29
C ILE A 117 13.77 8.99 3.81
N SER A 118 15.02 9.43 3.99
CA SER A 118 15.45 10.75 3.52
C SER A 118 15.38 10.86 1.99
N VAL A 119 15.84 9.84 1.26
CA VAL A 119 15.75 9.79 -0.20
C VAL A 119 14.29 9.82 -0.66
N LEU A 120 13.45 8.95 -0.12
CA LEU A 120 12.03 8.88 -0.47
C LEU A 120 11.30 10.19 -0.17
N THR A 121 11.64 10.87 0.93
CA THR A 121 11.06 12.16 1.28
C THR A 121 11.42 13.24 0.25
N ASN A 122 12.68 13.27 -0.19
CA ASN A 122 13.14 14.20 -1.22
C ASN A 122 12.50 13.92 -2.58
N GLU A 123 12.40 12.65 -2.98
CA GLU A 123 11.74 12.24 -4.22
C GLU A 123 10.24 12.58 -4.20
N LEU A 124 9.56 12.38 -3.08
CA LEU A 124 8.15 12.74 -2.91
C LEU A 124 7.94 14.26 -3.02
N ALA A 125 8.83 15.05 -2.41
CA ALA A 125 8.80 16.51 -2.53
C ALA A 125 9.03 16.97 -3.99
N ALA A 126 9.99 16.38 -4.69
CA ALA A 126 10.27 16.66 -6.10
C ALA A 126 9.07 16.31 -7.00
N LYS A 127 8.54 15.09 -6.88
CA LYS A 127 7.36 14.64 -7.64
C LYS A 127 6.13 15.50 -7.36
N SER A 128 5.93 15.92 -6.12
CA SER A 128 4.84 16.84 -5.76
C SER A 128 5.00 18.19 -6.46
N GLY A 129 6.23 18.73 -6.52
CA GLY A 129 6.55 19.93 -7.30
C GLY A 129 6.25 19.75 -8.79
N GLU A 130 6.67 18.64 -9.39
CA GLU A 130 6.38 18.30 -10.80
C GLU A 130 4.88 18.20 -11.07
N ILE A 131 4.11 17.54 -10.20
CA ILE A 131 2.64 17.44 -10.32
C ILE A 131 1.99 18.82 -10.33
N ASN A 132 2.45 19.73 -9.46
CA ASN A 132 1.91 21.10 -9.42
C ASN A 132 2.24 21.85 -10.71
N ALA A 133 3.47 21.76 -11.21
CA ALA A 133 3.88 22.38 -12.47
C ALA A 133 3.06 21.84 -13.66
N VAL A 134 2.89 20.52 -13.76
CA VAL A 134 2.08 19.89 -14.81
C VAL A 134 0.62 20.32 -14.72
N ASN A 135 0.06 20.45 -13.51
CA ASN A 135 -1.31 20.94 -13.35
C ASN A 135 -1.46 22.40 -13.81
N GLU A 136 -0.49 23.26 -13.54
CA GLU A 136 -0.49 24.64 -14.04
C GLU A 136 -0.39 24.70 -15.57
N GLU A 137 0.48 23.89 -16.18
CA GLU A 137 0.58 23.79 -17.64
C GLU A 137 -0.70 23.24 -18.26
N LEU A 138 -1.30 22.21 -17.67
CA LEU A 138 -2.55 21.64 -18.14
C LEU A 138 -3.71 22.64 -18.04
N ALA A 139 -3.75 23.46 -16.99
CA ALA A 139 -4.71 24.55 -16.87
C ALA A 139 -4.55 25.61 -17.97
N LYS A 140 -3.31 26.01 -18.29
CA LYS A 140 -3.01 26.94 -19.38
C LYS A 140 -3.40 26.37 -20.74
N ALA A 141 -2.98 25.14 -21.04
CA ALA A 141 -3.29 24.46 -22.29
C ALA A 141 -4.81 24.29 -22.49
N LYS A 142 -5.56 23.97 -21.43
CA LYS A 142 -7.01 23.89 -21.49
C LYS A 142 -7.65 25.26 -21.80
N ASN A 143 -7.15 26.34 -21.21
CA ASN A 143 -7.65 27.68 -21.48
C ASN A 143 -7.36 28.12 -22.92
N GLU A 144 -6.14 27.88 -23.41
CA GLU A 144 -5.75 28.17 -24.80
C GLU A 144 -6.57 27.38 -25.82
N ALA A 145 -6.89 26.12 -25.52
CA ALA A 145 -7.76 25.29 -26.36
C ALA A 145 -9.19 25.84 -26.42
N VAL A 146 -9.73 26.33 -25.28
CA VAL A 146 -11.05 26.97 -25.24
C VAL A 146 -11.05 28.26 -26.07
N VAL A 147 -10.04 29.13 -25.89
CA VAL A 147 -9.91 30.37 -26.67
C VAL A 147 -9.84 30.06 -28.16
N SER A 148 -8.96 29.14 -28.57
CA SER A 148 -8.82 28.74 -29.98
C SER A 148 -10.11 28.17 -30.57
N ALA A 149 -10.86 27.38 -29.79
CA ALA A 149 -12.15 26.84 -30.22
C ALA A 149 -13.20 27.96 -30.40
N THR A 150 -13.22 28.95 -29.49
CA THR A 150 -14.13 30.11 -29.62
C THR A 150 -13.77 31.01 -30.79
N GLU A 151 -12.49 31.24 -31.06
CA GLU A 151 -12.03 32.02 -32.22
C GLU A 151 -12.35 31.31 -33.53
N LEU A 152 -12.14 29.98 -33.61
CA LEU A 152 -12.53 29.17 -34.76
C LEU A 152 -14.04 29.20 -35.02
N ALA A 153 -14.85 29.16 -33.97
CA ALA A 153 -16.31 29.29 -34.08
C ALA A 153 -16.70 30.68 -34.60
N ALA A 154 -16.08 31.74 -34.07
CA ALA A 154 -16.30 33.11 -34.52
C ALA A 154 -15.94 33.29 -36.01
N LEU A 155 -14.78 32.79 -36.46
CA LEU A 155 -14.39 32.82 -37.88
C LEU A 155 -15.36 32.06 -38.79
N LYS A 156 -15.87 30.90 -38.36
CA LYS A 156 -16.86 30.13 -39.12
C LYS A 156 -18.21 30.86 -39.24
N SER A 157 -18.57 31.65 -38.24
CA SER A 157 -19.81 32.45 -38.21
C SER A 157 -19.66 33.83 -38.83
N ALA A 158 -18.43 34.28 -39.11
CA ALA A 158 -18.19 35.57 -39.72
C ALA A 158 -18.72 35.57 -41.16
N PRO A 159 -19.52 36.59 -41.55
CA PRO A 159 -20.03 36.67 -42.92
C PRO A 159 -18.87 36.79 -43.90
N ALA A 160 -18.90 36.01 -44.98
CA ALA A 160 -17.93 36.12 -46.06
C ALA A 160 -17.91 37.57 -46.56
N THR A 161 -16.72 38.19 -46.55
CA THR A 161 -16.56 39.55 -47.08
C THR A 161 -17.06 39.60 -48.51
N THR A 162 -17.88 40.60 -48.84
CA THR A 162 -18.51 40.73 -50.16
C THR A 162 -17.45 40.72 -51.27
N SER A 163 -17.68 39.92 -52.32
CA SER A 163 -16.80 39.84 -53.48
C SER A 163 -16.68 41.22 -54.14
N VAL A 164 -15.47 41.60 -54.55
CA VAL A 164 -15.17 42.87 -55.26
C VAL A 164 -16.03 43.07 -56.53
N LYS A 165 -16.74 42.03 -57.01
CA LYS A 165 -17.71 42.10 -58.12
C LYS A 165 -19.00 42.87 -57.82
N GLU A 166 -19.41 43.01 -56.56
CA GLU A 166 -20.72 43.61 -56.21
C GLU A 166 -20.69 45.13 -56.08
N LYS A 167 -19.52 45.77 -56.18
CA LYS A 167 -19.43 47.23 -56.33
C LYS A 167 -19.75 47.68 -57.75
N LYS A 168 -20.85 47.16 -58.33
CA LYS A 168 -21.52 47.80 -59.45
C LYS A 168 -22.37 48.91 -58.85
N THR A 169 -21.69 50.01 -58.48
CA THR A 169 -22.29 51.25 -58.03
C THR A 169 -23.48 51.57 -58.94
N ALA A 170 -24.66 51.71 -58.35
CA ALA A 170 -25.84 52.20 -59.03
C ALA A 170 -25.55 53.61 -59.57
N LEU A 171 -25.08 53.70 -60.82
CA LEU A 171 -25.07 54.95 -61.55
C LEU A 171 -26.50 55.21 -61.97
N SER A 172 -27.17 56.07 -61.19
CA SER A 172 -28.45 56.69 -61.50
C SER A 172 -28.49 57.12 -62.96
N ALA A 173 -29.39 56.52 -63.72
CA ALA A 173 -29.78 56.99 -65.04
C ALA A 173 -30.73 58.18 -64.86
N ASN A 174 -30.19 59.40 -64.97
CA ASN A 174 -30.99 60.49 -65.51
C ASN A 174 -30.11 61.44 -66.34
N ALA A 175 -30.64 61.83 -67.50
CA ALA A 175 -29.90 62.33 -68.63
C ALA A 175 -29.46 63.81 -68.51
N ALA A 176 -28.23 64.05 -68.95
CA ALA A 176 -27.73 65.18 -69.75
C ALA A 176 -28.13 66.64 -69.39
N THR A 177 -27.12 67.43 -69.02
CA THR A 177 -26.72 68.64 -69.79
C THR A 177 -25.20 68.81 -69.73
N ALA A 178 -24.58 68.86 -70.91
CA ALA A 178 -23.14 68.72 -71.12
C ALA A 178 -22.38 70.03 -70.89
N LYS A 179 -21.54 70.09 -69.85
CA LYS A 179 -20.44 71.07 -69.77
C LYS A 179 -19.30 70.62 -70.70
N PRO A 180 -18.59 71.53 -71.39
CA PRO A 180 -17.42 71.17 -72.19
C PRO A 180 -16.34 70.55 -71.30
N TRP A 181 -15.54 69.60 -71.83
CA TRP A 181 -14.58 68.79 -71.06
C TRP A 181 -13.65 69.63 -70.15
N ASN A 182 -13.22 70.80 -70.60
CA ASN A 182 -12.36 71.68 -69.80
C ASN A 182 -13.06 72.28 -68.56
N ALA A 183 -14.38 72.32 -68.53
CA ALA A 183 -15.18 72.80 -67.40
C ALA A 183 -15.67 71.67 -66.48
N MET A 184 -15.31 70.40 -66.74
CA MET A 184 -15.62 69.28 -65.86
C MET A 184 -14.54 69.07 -64.81
N THR A 185 -14.97 68.77 -63.59
CA THR A 185 -14.11 68.29 -62.51
C THR A 185 -13.53 66.92 -62.86
N TYR A 186 -12.48 66.51 -62.13
CA TYR A 186 -11.84 65.21 -62.36
C TYR A 186 -12.83 64.03 -62.20
N GLN A 187 -13.71 64.10 -61.20
CA GLN A 187 -14.71 63.05 -60.97
C GLN A 187 -15.72 62.97 -62.12
N GLU A 188 -16.18 64.10 -62.64
CA GLU A 188 -17.11 64.16 -63.79
C GLU A 188 -16.46 63.64 -65.08
N LYS A 189 -15.18 63.95 -65.31
CA LYS A 189 -14.41 63.43 -66.45
C LYS A 189 -14.28 61.91 -66.41
N VAL A 190 -13.97 61.35 -65.24
CA VAL A 190 -13.84 59.91 -65.05
C VAL A 190 -15.18 59.21 -65.30
N LEU A 191 -16.28 59.76 -64.78
CA LEU A 191 -17.64 59.26 -65.02
C LEU A 191 -18.01 59.28 -66.51
N ALA A 192 -17.75 60.40 -67.20
CA ALA A 192 -18.03 60.52 -68.64
C ALA A 192 -17.22 59.53 -69.50
N GLN A 193 -15.96 59.28 -69.13
CA GLN A 193 -15.10 58.32 -69.83
C GLN A 193 -15.56 56.87 -69.62
N ILE A 194 -15.97 56.51 -68.39
CA ILE A 194 -16.52 55.20 -68.07
C ILE A 194 -17.81 54.94 -68.85
N GLN A 195 -18.66 55.95 -69.00
CA GLN A 195 -19.88 55.84 -69.81
C GLN A 195 -19.61 55.64 -71.30
N LYS A 196 -18.53 56.23 -71.84
CA LYS A 196 -18.10 56.00 -73.23
C LYS A 196 -17.60 54.58 -73.49
N ILE A 197 -16.97 53.96 -72.51
CA ILE A 197 -16.42 52.60 -72.63
C ILE A 197 -17.53 51.52 -72.63
N ASN A 198 -18.68 51.82 -72.02
CA ASN A 198 -19.82 50.90 -71.94
C ASN A 198 -20.85 51.06 -73.08
N LYS A 199 -20.54 51.83 -74.12
CA LYS A 199 -21.34 51.98 -75.35
C LYS A 199 -20.60 51.35 -76.53
#